data_AF-A0A538AD86-F1
#
_entry.id   AF-A0A538AD86-F1
#
_cell.length_a   1.000
_cell.length_b   1.000
_cell.length_c   1.000
_cell.angle_alpha   90.00
_cell.angle_beta   90.00
_cell.angle_gamma   90.00
#
_symmetry.space_group_name_H-M   'P 1'
#
loop_
_entity.id
_entity.type
_entity.pdbx_description
1 polymer ?
#
loop_
_entity_poly.entity_id
_entity_poly.type
_entity_poly.pdbx_seq_one_letter_code
_entity_poly.pdbx_strand_id
1 'polypeptide(L)'
;MTELAENPLLVGLGPRRTPEPCVLVVFGASGDLTRRKIFPALYSLACRHLLPERFAVVGVARSDWSDDEFRERMEHAVREFGRDDFKQEVWDWLAEGTRYLSTDFADESGENRLGALLNELDEERGTRGNRVYYLAVPPQAMETVVTALGKRRSTQGWTRLIVEKPFGHDLESARRLTQRISRHFAEEEVFRIDHYLGKETVQNMLALRFANGIFEPIWNRQFIDHIQITVAESLGIEGRAGYYE
;
A
#
# COMPACT_ATOMS: atom_id res chain seq x y z
N MET A 1 41.99 3.78 -12.23
CA MET A 1 40.61 4.28 -12.10
C MET A 1 39.81 3.63 -13.20
N THR A 2 39.16 2.51 -12.89
CA THR A 2 38.37 1.74 -13.86
C THR A 2 36.98 2.37 -13.89
N GLU A 3 36.59 2.95 -15.02
CA GLU A 3 35.22 3.39 -15.24
C GLU A 3 34.29 2.20 -15.05
N LEU A 4 33.36 2.32 -14.09
CA LEU A 4 32.26 1.39 -13.92
C LEU A 4 31.38 1.53 -15.17
N ALA A 5 31.53 0.60 -16.11
CA ALA A 5 30.67 0.53 -17.28
C ALA A 5 29.20 0.42 -16.82
N GLU A 6 28.35 1.34 -17.29
CA GLU A 6 26.91 1.34 -17.01
C GLU A 6 26.32 -0.01 -17.41
N ASN A 7 25.54 -0.61 -16.50
CA ASN A 7 24.91 -1.90 -16.73
C ASN A 7 23.89 -1.78 -17.88
N PRO A 8 24.13 -2.45 -19.03
CA PRO A 8 23.26 -2.32 -20.21
C PRO A 8 21.83 -2.84 -19.98
N LEU A 9 21.59 -3.61 -18.91
CA LEU A 9 20.26 -4.04 -18.48
C LEU A 9 19.41 -2.91 -17.86
N LEU A 10 20.02 -1.76 -17.55
CA LEU A 10 19.31 -0.58 -17.04
C LEU A 10 18.83 0.35 -18.17
N VAL A 11 19.26 0.13 -19.41
CA VAL A 11 18.91 0.97 -20.56
C VAL A 11 17.42 0.76 -20.91
N GLY A 12 16.62 1.81 -20.80
CA GLY A 12 15.16 1.79 -21.04
C GLY A 12 14.30 1.75 -19.78
N LEU A 13 14.90 1.49 -18.61
CA LEU A 13 14.29 1.84 -17.34
C LEU A 13 14.45 3.35 -17.19
N GLY A 14 13.43 4.11 -17.62
CA GLY A 14 13.41 5.56 -17.42
C GLY A 14 13.75 5.91 -15.96
N PRO A 15 14.24 7.14 -15.67
CA PRO A 15 14.52 7.56 -14.30
C PRO A 15 13.33 7.17 -13.44
N ARG A 16 13.58 6.47 -12.32
CA ARG A 16 12.51 6.06 -11.39
C ARG A 16 11.68 7.30 -11.12
N ARG A 17 10.48 7.37 -11.70
CA ARG A 17 9.66 8.58 -11.67
C ARG A 17 9.36 8.86 -10.21
N THR A 18 9.89 9.95 -9.67
CA THR A 18 9.47 10.45 -8.37
C THR A 18 7.96 10.69 -8.46
N PRO A 19 7.15 10.06 -7.59
CA PRO A 19 5.71 10.24 -7.63
C PRO A 19 5.31 11.71 -7.48
N GLU A 20 4.09 12.06 -7.89
CA GLU A 20 3.54 13.37 -7.56
C GLU A 20 3.32 13.51 -6.04
N PRO A 21 3.35 14.75 -5.50
CA PRO A 21 2.99 15.02 -4.11
C PRO A 21 1.66 14.35 -3.73
N CYS A 22 1.57 13.77 -2.54
CA CYS A 22 0.33 13.14 -2.07
C CYS A 22 0.29 12.92 -0.56
N VAL A 23 -0.92 12.64 -0.06
CA VAL A 23 -1.14 12.11 1.30
C VAL A 23 -1.51 10.64 1.21
N LEU A 24 -0.83 9.80 1.99
CA LEU A 24 -1.24 8.42 2.23
C LEU A 24 -2.08 8.35 3.52
N VAL A 25 -3.34 7.97 3.39
CA VAL A 25 -4.25 7.76 4.51
C VAL A 25 -4.37 6.27 4.78
N VAL A 26 -3.95 5.82 5.96
CA VAL A 26 -3.99 4.41 6.36
C VAL A 26 -5.15 4.19 7.31
N PHE A 27 -6.23 3.56 6.84
CA PHE A 27 -7.31 3.10 7.70
C PHE A 27 -6.91 1.80 8.39
N GLY A 28 -7.16 1.69 9.69
CA GLY A 28 -6.62 0.59 10.50
C GLY A 28 -5.16 0.81 10.90
N ALA A 29 -4.76 2.06 11.07
CA ALA A 29 -3.37 2.43 11.36
C ALA A 29 -2.80 1.82 12.65
N SER A 30 -3.64 1.49 13.64
CA SER A 30 -3.21 0.81 14.86
C SER A 30 -3.03 -0.72 14.72
N GLY A 31 -3.31 -1.27 13.53
CA GLY A 31 -3.26 -2.71 13.26
C GLY A 31 -1.86 -3.30 12.97
N ASP A 32 -1.77 -4.63 13.03
CA ASP A 32 -0.51 -5.37 12.85
C ASP A 32 0.07 -5.22 11.43
N LEU A 33 -0.77 -5.11 10.40
CA LEU A 33 -0.31 -4.88 9.02
C LEU A 33 0.43 -3.55 8.89
N THR A 34 -0.11 -2.50 9.50
CA THR A 34 0.49 -1.16 9.49
C THR A 34 1.86 -1.18 10.14
N ARG A 35 1.94 -1.79 11.34
CA ARG A 35 3.16 -1.94 12.13
C ARG A 35 4.23 -2.78 11.42
N ARG A 36 3.88 -3.96 10.91
CA ARG A 36 4.86 -4.94 10.42
C ARG A 36 5.22 -4.79 8.95
N LYS A 37 4.40 -4.08 8.17
CA LYS A 37 4.57 -4.00 6.70
C LYS A 37 4.51 -2.57 6.19
N ILE A 38 3.44 -1.83 6.45
CA ILE A 38 3.22 -0.52 5.80
C ILE A 38 4.28 0.49 6.21
N PHE A 39 4.44 0.78 7.51
CA PHE A 39 5.45 1.75 7.96
C PHE A 39 6.89 1.34 7.67
N PRO A 40 7.31 0.07 7.90
CA PRO A 40 8.61 -0.40 7.46
C PRO A 40 8.86 -0.22 5.96
N ALA A 41 7.84 -0.44 5.11
CA ALA A 41 7.95 -0.21 3.67
C ALA A 41 8.04 1.28 3.33
N LEU A 42 7.26 2.15 3.99
CA LEU A 42 7.33 3.60 3.79
C LEU A 42 8.71 4.15 4.17
N TYR A 43 9.26 3.69 5.29
CA TYR A 43 10.61 4.06 5.71
C TYR A 43 11.66 3.59 4.68
N SER A 44 11.55 2.36 4.17
CA SER A 44 12.42 1.86 3.09
C SER A 44 12.34 2.72 1.81
N LEU A 45 11.14 3.15 1.43
CA LEU A 45 10.93 4.07 0.30
C LEU A 45 11.56 5.45 0.57
N ALA A 46 11.47 5.95 1.80
CA ALA A 46 12.11 7.20 2.22
C ALA A 46 13.64 7.10 2.15
N CYS A 47 14.24 6.03 2.70
CA CYS A 47 15.70 5.78 2.63
C CYS A 47 16.24 5.75 1.20
N ARG A 48 15.42 5.36 0.23
CA ARG A 48 15.77 5.21 -1.19
C ARG A 48 15.34 6.41 -2.04
N HIS A 49 14.83 7.47 -1.40
CA HIS A 49 14.30 8.66 -2.08
C HIS A 49 13.24 8.35 -3.15
N LEU A 50 12.36 7.38 -2.86
CA LEU A 50 11.27 6.94 -3.75
C LEU A 50 9.92 7.53 -3.38
N LEU A 51 9.85 8.27 -2.26
CA LEU A 51 8.68 9.09 -1.90
C LEU A 51 8.81 10.48 -2.51
N PRO A 52 7.69 11.17 -2.81
CA PRO A 52 7.74 12.57 -3.18
C PRO A 52 8.29 13.41 -2.01
N GLU A 53 8.98 14.51 -2.31
CA GLU A 53 9.43 15.47 -1.28
C GLU A 53 8.25 16.02 -0.45
N ARG A 54 7.11 16.20 -1.11
CA ARG A 54 5.85 16.66 -0.53
C ARG A 54 4.95 15.46 -0.25
N PHE A 55 5.23 14.78 0.84
CA PHE A 55 4.51 13.58 1.28
C PHE A 55 3.99 13.75 2.70
N ALA A 56 2.85 13.15 3.01
CA ALA A 56 2.34 13.03 4.37
C ALA A 56 1.64 11.68 4.57
N VAL A 57 1.60 11.23 5.82
CA VAL A 57 0.89 10.02 6.23
C VAL A 57 -0.15 10.38 7.28
N VAL A 58 -1.39 9.96 7.09
CA VAL A 58 -2.44 10.10 8.09
C VAL A 58 -2.89 8.71 8.53
N GLY A 59 -2.61 8.35 9.77
CA GLY A 59 -3.15 7.15 10.38
C GLY A 59 -4.57 7.38 10.88
N VAL A 60 -5.50 6.47 10.56
CA VAL A 60 -6.88 6.53 11.06
C VAL A 60 -7.23 5.20 11.74
N ALA A 61 -7.60 5.25 13.00
CA ALA A 61 -8.14 4.09 13.71
C ALA A 61 -8.97 4.51 14.94
N ARG A 62 -9.60 3.52 15.59
CA ARG A 62 -10.40 3.73 16.80
C ARG A 62 -9.57 3.89 18.08
N SER A 63 -8.29 3.53 18.03
CA SER A 63 -7.40 3.61 19.19
C SER A 63 -7.16 5.08 19.52
N ASP A 64 -7.32 5.44 20.79
CA ASP A 64 -7.12 6.81 21.27
C ASP A 64 -5.63 7.07 21.49
N TRP A 65 -4.95 7.51 20.43
CA TRP A 65 -3.55 7.91 20.45
C TRP A 65 -3.42 9.36 20.00
N SER A 66 -2.45 10.05 20.59
CA SER A 66 -1.92 11.28 20.03
C SER A 66 -1.03 11.03 18.81
N ASP A 67 -0.72 12.10 18.08
CA ASP A 67 0.28 12.07 17.00
C ASP A 67 1.63 11.52 17.48
N ASP A 68 2.11 11.97 18.64
CA ASP A 68 3.43 11.60 19.17
C ASP A 68 3.48 10.13 19.57
N GLU A 69 2.42 9.64 20.22
CA GLU A 69 2.25 8.23 20.55
C GLU A 69 2.19 7.32 19.32
N PHE A 70 1.58 7.80 18.23
CA PHE A 70 1.55 7.06 16.98
C PHE A 70 2.93 7.04 16.32
N ARG A 71 3.62 8.19 16.26
CA ARG A 71 4.99 8.29 15.75
C ARG A 71 5.93 7.36 16.51
N GLU A 72 5.95 7.41 17.85
CA GLU A 72 6.82 6.57 18.68
C GLU A 72 6.61 5.07 18.41
N ARG A 73 5.34 4.63 18.34
CA ARG A 73 5.00 3.24 18.02
C ARG A 73 5.47 2.83 16.63
N MET A 74 5.32 3.72 15.65
CA MET A 74 5.74 3.45 14.27
C MET A 74 7.27 3.49 14.13
N GLU A 75 7.98 4.30 14.92
CA GLU A 75 9.44 4.27 14.97
C GLU A 75 9.94 2.92 15.47
N HIS A 76 9.39 2.45 16.60
CA HIS A 76 9.72 1.12 17.13
C HIS A 76 9.43 0.03 16.08
N ALA A 77 8.30 0.13 15.38
CA ALA A 77 7.93 -0.80 14.33
C ALA A 77 8.93 -0.82 13.17
N VAL A 78 9.40 0.36 12.74
CA VAL A 78 10.43 0.49 11.70
C VAL A 78 11.75 -0.13 12.17
N ARG A 79 12.15 0.09 13.43
CA ARG A 79 13.37 -0.53 14.00
C ARG A 79 13.26 -2.05 14.10
N GLU A 80 12.09 -2.57 14.45
CA GLU A 80 11.85 -4.01 14.65
C GLU A 80 11.68 -4.79 13.34
N PHE A 81 10.91 -4.24 12.38
CA PHE A 81 10.49 -4.95 11.16
C PHE A 81 11.10 -4.37 9.87
N GLY A 82 11.84 -3.28 9.96
CA GLY A 82 12.56 -2.66 8.85
C GLY A 82 13.64 -3.57 8.27
N ARG A 83 13.94 -3.35 6.99
CA ARG A 83 15.02 -4.06 6.29
C ARG A 83 16.27 -3.21 6.07
N ASP A 84 16.10 -1.90 5.98
CA ASP A 84 17.18 -0.95 5.82
C ASP A 84 17.61 -0.44 7.21
N ASP A 85 18.88 -0.06 7.35
CA ASP A 85 19.42 0.46 8.60
C ASP A 85 18.66 1.72 9.06
N PHE A 86 18.44 1.81 10.37
CA PHE A 86 17.74 2.95 10.95
C PHE A 86 18.62 4.21 10.94
N LYS A 87 18.09 5.30 10.39
CA LYS A 87 18.72 6.62 10.28
C LYS A 87 17.74 7.65 10.84
N GLN A 88 18.16 8.34 11.90
CA GLN A 88 17.30 9.30 12.61
C GLN A 88 16.75 10.38 11.67
N GLU A 89 17.60 10.94 10.81
CA GLU A 89 17.22 12.02 9.87
C GLU A 89 16.09 11.61 8.91
N VAL A 90 16.09 10.35 8.44
CA VAL A 90 15.05 9.82 7.53
C VAL A 90 13.74 9.64 8.29
N TRP A 91 13.84 9.14 9.54
CA TRP A 91 12.69 8.98 10.39
C TRP A 91 12.07 10.34 10.76
N ASP A 92 12.87 11.32 11.17
CA ASP A 92 12.40 12.65 11.55
C ASP A 92 11.63 13.31 10.41
N TRP A 93 12.13 13.23 9.18
CA TRP A 93 11.42 13.73 7.99
C TRP A 93 10.06 13.04 7.77
N LEU A 94 10.00 11.71 7.93
CA LEU A 94 8.76 10.94 7.78
C LEU A 94 7.77 11.24 8.92
N ALA A 95 8.27 11.34 10.16
CA ALA A 95 7.50 11.60 11.36
C ALA A 95 6.88 13.02 11.35
N GLU A 96 7.63 14.01 10.85
CA GLU A 96 7.15 15.39 10.67
C GLU A 96 5.90 15.45 9.76
N GLY A 97 5.83 14.55 8.77
CA GLY A 97 4.68 14.40 7.87
C GLY A 97 3.61 13.45 8.33
N THR A 98 3.77 12.85 9.50
CA THR A 98 2.84 11.85 10.01
C THR A 98 1.86 12.53 10.96
N ARG A 99 0.57 12.25 10.79
CA ARG A 99 -0.53 12.66 11.66
C ARG A 99 -1.37 11.44 12.01
N TYR A 100 -2.13 11.51 13.09
CA TYR A 100 -3.03 10.45 13.54
C TYR A 100 -4.40 11.03 13.90
N LEU A 101 -5.45 10.32 13.50
CA LEU A 101 -6.83 10.66 13.81
C LEU A 101 -7.54 9.48 14.46
N SER A 102 -7.91 9.67 15.72
CA SER A 102 -8.79 8.75 16.46
C SER A 102 -10.26 8.97 16.05
N THR A 103 -10.82 8.01 15.32
CA THR A 103 -12.23 8.00 14.95
C THR A 103 -12.72 6.62 14.48
N ASP A 104 -14.04 6.43 14.50
CA ASP A 104 -14.68 5.28 13.89
C ASP A 104 -14.87 5.51 12.38
N PHE A 105 -14.85 4.42 11.61
CA PHE A 105 -14.86 4.42 10.15
C PHE A 105 -16.19 4.88 9.53
N ALA A 106 -17.22 5.10 10.35
CA ALA A 106 -18.56 5.52 9.96
C ALA A 106 -19.05 6.77 10.72
N ASP A 107 -18.18 7.45 11.46
CA ASP A 107 -18.54 8.65 12.21
C ASP A 107 -18.41 9.89 11.32
N GLU A 108 -19.54 10.52 11.01
CA GLU A 108 -19.59 11.75 10.23
C GLU A 108 -18.72 12.87 10.82
N SER A 109 -18.62 12.95 12.16
CA SER A 109 -17.75 13.93 12.81
C SER A 109 -16.27 13.64 12.54
N GLY A 110 -15.91 12.35 12.54
CA GLY A 110 -14.60 11.84 12.18
C GLY A 110 -14.22 12.13 10.75
N GLU A 111 -15.14 11.86 9.82
CA GLU A 111 -14.95 12.13 8.39
C GLU A 111 -14.71 13.62 8.12
N ASN A 112 -15.46 14.51 8.80
CA ASN A 112 -15.24 15.95 8.69
C ASN A 112 -13.87 16.38 9.23
N ARG A 113 -13.44 15.81 10.38
CA ARG A 113 -12.10 16.06 10.92
C ARG A 113 -11.00 15.56 9.99
N LEU A 114 -11.18 14.39 9.37
CA LEU A 114 -10.25 13.87 8.37
C LEU A 114 -10.17 14.82 7.16
N GLY A 115 -11.30 15.29 6.64
CA GLY A 115 -11.32 16.25 5.54
C GLY A 115 -10.58 17.55 5.88
N ALA A 116 -10.81 18.10 7.07
CA ALA A 116 -10.10 19.30 7.54
C ALA A 116 -8.59 19.08 7.64
N LEU A 117 -8.16 17.98 8.26
CA LEU A 117 -6.74 17.62 8.38
C LEU A 117 -6.06 17.44 7.01
N LEU A 118 -6.77 16.85 6.05
CA LEU A 118 -6.25 16.68 4.70
C LEU A 118 -6.08 18.02 3.96
N ASN A 119 -7.00 18.96 4.16
CA ASN A 119 -6.90 20.30 3.58
C ASN A 119 -5.74 21.10 4.22
N GLU A 120 -5.56 20.99 5.53
CA GLU A 120 -4.41 21.58 6.23
C GLU A 120 -3.09 21.04 5.67
N LEU A 121 -2.98 19.73 5.45
CA LEU A 121 -1.80 19.12 4.82
C LEU A 121 -1.60 19.52 3.34
N ASP A 122 -2.67 19.88 2.61
CA ASP A 122 -2.52 20.45 1.27
C ASP A 122 -1.88 21.84 1.34
N GLU A 123 -2.29 22.66 2.29
CA GLU A 123 -1.78 24.03 2.48
C GLU A 123 -0.36 24.03 3.03
N GLU A 124 -0.08 23.26 4.08
CA GLU A 124 1.22 23.22 4.75
C GLU A 124 2.30 22.54 3.92
N ARG A 125 1.98 21.40 3.28
CA ARG A 125 2.96 20.56 2.60
C ARG A 125 2.86 20.62 1.07
N GLY A 126 1.78 21.17 0.53
CA GLY A 126 1.59 21.24 -0.93
C GLY A 126 1.35 19.86 -1.54
N THR A 127 0.51 19.03 -0.90
CA THR A 127 0.16 17.68 -1.38
C THR A 127 -0.88 17.67 -2.50
N ARG A 128 -1.41 18.85 -2.88
CA ARG A 128 -2.19 19.12 -4.10
C ARG A 128 -3.49 18.33 -4.24
N GLY A 129 -4.09 17.91 -3.13
CA GLY A 129 -5.33 17.12 -3.12
C GLY A 129 -5.14 15.66 -3.56
N ASN A 130 -3.92 15.23 -3.89
CA ASN A 130 -3.66 13.85 -4.28
C ASN A 130 -3.71 12.93 -3.06
N ARG A 131 -4.52 11.87 -3.12
CA ARG A 131 -4.77 10.95 -2.00
C ARG A 131 -4.57 9.49 -2.39
N VAL A 132 -3.88 8.76 -1.53
CA VAL A 132 -3.88 7.29 -1.52
C VAL A 132 -4.57 6.84 -0.23
N TYR A 133 -5.67 6.10 -0.35
CA TYR A 133 -6.37 5.50 0.78
C TYR A 133 -5.99 4.03 0.87
N TYR A 134 -5.28 3.63 1.93
CA TYR A 134 -4.93 2.24 2.21
C TYR A 134 -5.90 1.66 3.23
N LEU A 135 -6.67 0.65 2.81
CA LEU A 135 -7.64 -0.02 3.67
C LEU A 135 -7.01 -1.23 4.37
N ALA A 136 -6.29 -0.98 5.47
CA ALA A 136 -5.78 -2.02 6.37
C ALA A 136 -6.82 -2.35 7.46
N VAL A 137 -8.08 -2.53 7.05
CA VAL A 137 -9.23 -2.77 7.94
C VAL A 137 -9.81 -4.18 7.73
N PRO A 138 -10.54 -4.72 8.71
CA PRO A 138 -11.26 -5.97 8.54
C PRO A 138 -12.28 -5.90 7.38
N PRO A 139 -12.59 -7.02 6.70
CA PRO A 139 -13.51 -7.04 5.55
C PRO A 139 -14.87 -6.40 5.82
N GLN A 140 -15.39 -6.55 7.05
CA GLN A 140 -16.68 -6.00 7.46
C GLN A 140 -16.71 -4.46 7.48
N ALA A 141 -15.56 -3.83 7.71
CA ALA A 141 -15.44 -2.37 7.73
C ALA A 141 -15.16 -1.78 6.34
N MET A 142 -14.70 -2.58 5.38
CA MET A 142 -14.27 -2.11 4.07
C MET A 142 -15.41 -1.46 3.29
N GLU A 143 -16.60 -2.07 3.21
CA GLU A 143 -17.73 -1.50 2.47
C GLU A 143 -18.15 -0.12 3.03
N THR A 144 -18.12 0.02 4.36
CA THR A 144 -18.42 1.27 5.06
C THR A 144 -17.41 2.35 4.69
N VAL A 145 -16.11 2.07 4.80
CA VAL A 145 -15.05 3.03 4.48
C VAL A 145 -15.11 3.45 3.01
N VAL A 146 -15.27 2.49 2.08
CA VAL A 146 -15.38 2.78 0.64
C VAL A 146 -16.56 3.70 0.34
N THR A 147 -17.71 3.46 0.98
CA THR A 147 -18.91 4.29 0.80
C THR A 147 -18.72 5.69 1.37
N ALA A 148 -18.12 5.80 2.56
CA ALA A 148 -17.80 7.07 3.21
C ALA A 148 -16.86 7.93 2.34
N LEU A 149 -15.72 7.36 1.94
CA LEU A 149 -14.75 8.01 1.08
C LEU A 149 -15.36 8.40 -0.27
N GLY A 150 -16.15 7.50 -0.87
CA GLY A 150 -16.80 7.74 -2.16
C GLY A 150 -17.76 8.92 -2.18
N LYS A 151 -18.42 9.22 -1.05
CA LYS A 151 -19.35 10.35 -0.93
C LYS A 151 -18.66 11.70 -0.70
N ARG A 152 -17.47 11.69 -0.09
CA ARG A 152 -16.78 12.91 0.37
C ARG A 152 -15.41 13.14 -0.27
N ARG A 153 -15.02 12.32 -1.24
CA ARG A 153 -13.76 12.49 -1.98
C ARG A 153 -13.69 13.89 -2.62
N SER A 154 -12.53 14.52 -2.50
CA SER A 154 -12.25 15.74 -3.24
C SER A 154 -12.22 15.44 -4.74
N THR A 155 -12.63 16.42 -5.55
CA THR A 155 -12.45 16.41 -7.01
C THR A 155 -11.14 17.09 -7.42
N GLN A 156 -10.40 17.64 -6.45
CA GLN A 156 -9.07 18.19 -6.67
C GLN A 156 -8.01 17.10 -6.49
N GLY A 157 -7.10 16.98 -7.47
CA GLY A 157 -6.08 15.93 -7.50
C GLY A 157 -6.65 14.56 -7.86
N TRP A 158 -5.76 13.56 -7.92
CA TRP A 158 -6.16 12.17 -8.13
C TRP A 158 -6.41 11.45 -6.79
N THR A 159 -7.27 10.45 -6.82
CA THR A 159 -7.51 9.56 -5.69
C THR A 159 -7.20 8.13 -6.09
N ARG A 160 -6.51 7.40 -5.21
CA ARG A 160 -6.25 5.96 -5.36
C ARG A 160 -6.68 5.21 -4.11
N LEU A 161 -7.28 4.06 -4.29
CA LEU A 161 -7.78 3.19 -3.24
C LEU A 161 -7.00 1.87 -3.27
N ILE A 162 -6.25 1.59 -2.20
CA ILE A 162 -5.58 0.31 -1.99
C ILE A 162 -6.46 -0.55 -1.09
N VAL A 163 -6.83 -1.74 -1.56
CA VAL A 163 -7.66 -2.69 -0.83
C VAL A 163 -6.91 -4.00 -0.60
N GLU A 164 -7.01 -4.52 0.61
CA GLU A 164 -6.42 -5.79 1.02
C GLU A 164 -7.41 -6.95 0.90
N LYS A 165 -6.85 -8.15 0.78
CA LYS A 165 -7.63 -9.40 0.83
C LYS A 165 -8.21 -9.63 2.23
N PRO A 166 -9.32 -10.40 2.36
CA PRO A 166 -10.08 -11.09 1.32
C PRO A 166 -11.02 -10.20 0.49
N PHE A 167 -11.10 -10.48 -0.81
CA PHE A 167 -11.99 -9.79 -1.75
C PHE A 167 -13.36 -10.47 -1.88
N GLY A 168 -13.96 -10.82 -0.73
CA GLY A 168 -15.10 -11.74 -0.65
C GLY A 168 -14.68 -13.16 -0.25
N HIS A 169 -15.67 -13.98 0.11
CA HIS A 169 -15.50 -15.39 0.49
C HIS A 169 -16.05 -16.35 -0.58
N ASP A 170 -16.75 -15.82 -1.58
CA ASP A 170 -17.29 -16.54 -2.72
C ASP A 170 -17.46 -15.59 -3.92
N LEU A 171 -17.90 -16.13 -5.06
CA LEU A 171 -18.10 -15.35 -6.29
C LEU A 171 -19.14 -14.23 -6.11
N GLU A 172 -20.20 -14.47 -5.35
CA GLU A 172 -21.29 -13.51 -5.18
C GLU A 172 -20.85 -12.32 -4.31
N SER A 173 -20.23 -12.59 -3.17
CA SER A 173 -19.66 -11.59 -2.27
C SER A 173 -18.54 -10.79 -2.95
N ALA A 174 -17.70 -11.42 -3.76
CA ALA A 174 -16.66 -10.73 -4.54
C ALA A 174 -17.26 -9.77 -5.58
N ARG A 175 -18.30 -10.21 -6.31
CA ARG A 175 -19.03 -9.37 -7.26
C ARG A 175 -19.71 -8.20 -6.57
N ARG A 176 -20.34 -8.43 -5.41
CA ARG A 176 -20.97 -7.38 -4.60
C ARG A 176 -19.96 -6.34 -4.13
N LEU A 177 -18.82 -6.77 -3.58
CA LEU A 177 -17.74 -5.87 -3.18
C LEU A 177 -17.22 -5.05 -4.37
N THR A 178 -16.98 -5.70 -5.51
CA THR A 178 -16.53 -5.03 -6.73
C THR A 178 -17.54 -3.97 -7.19
N GLN A 179 -18.83 -4.31 -7.20
CA GLN A 179 -19.89 -3.37 -7.57
C GLN A 179 -19.99 -2.19 -6.60
N ARG A 180 -19.73 -2.40 -5.30
CA ARG A 180 -19.72 -1.33 -4.30
C ARG A 180 -18.56 -0.37 -4.54
N ILE A 181 -17.36 -0.89 -4.77
CA ILE A 181 -16.18 -0.09 -5.09
C ILE A 181 -16.40 0.69 -6.39
N SER A 182 -16.89 0.03 -7.44
CA SER A 182 -17.07 0.65 -8.77
C SER A 182 -18.14 1.74 -8.82
N ARG A 183 -19.00 1.87 -7.80
CA ARG A 183 -19.94 2.99 -7.68
C ARG A 183 -19.25 4.31 -7.32
N HIS A 184 -18.05 4.23 -6.73
CA HIS A 184 -17.37 5.38 -6.12
C HIS A 184 -15.96 5.61 -6.67
N PHE A 185 -15.33 4.57 -7.22
CA PHE A 185 -13.99 4.60 -7.75
C PHE A 185 -13.97 4.00 -9.16
N ALA A 186 -13.27 4.65 -10.09
CA ALA A 186 -12.95 4.07 -11.37
C ALA A 186 -11.93 2.94 -11.20
N GLU A 187 -11.92 1.96 -12.10
CA GLU A 187 -11.04 0.78 -11.94
C GLU A 187 -9.54 1.15 -11.90
N GLU A 188 -9.13 2.19 -12.64
CA GLU A 188 -7.76 2.75 -12.63
C GLU A 188 -7.37 3.42 -11.29
N GLU A 189 -8.35 3.75 -10.45
CA GLU A 189 -8.13 4.28 -9.10
C GLU A 189 -7.95 3.15 -8.08
N VAL A 190 -8.27 1.89 -8.41
CA VAL A 190 -8.36 0.78 -7.45
C VAL A 190 -7.18 -0.17 -7.57
N PHE A 191 -6.47 -0.37 -6.47
CA PHE A 191 -5.29 -1.21 -6.34
C PHE A 191 -5.57 -2.35 -5.37
N ARG A 192 -5.89 -3.53 -5.92
CA ARG A 192 -6.15 -4.75 -5.13
C ARG A 192 -4.83 -5.45 -4.83
N ILE A 193 -4.49 -5.57 -3.55
CA ILE A 193 -3.22 -6.15 -3.13
C ILE A 193 -3.28 -7.68 -3.15
N ASP A 194 -2.44 -8.24 -4.02
CA ASP A 194 -1.90 -9.58 -3.83
C ASP A 194 -0.37 -9.47 -3.70
N HIS A 195 0.11 -9.62 -2.48
CA HIS A 195 1.53 -9.47 -2.16
C HIS A 195 2.45 -10.48 -2.89
N TYR A 196 1.93 -11.59 -3.44
CA TYR A 196 2.74 -12.48 -4.28
C TYR A 196 3.17 -11.79 -5.59
N LEU A 197 2.34 -10.91 -6.15
CA LEU A 197 2.66 -10.16 -7.37
C LEU A 197 3.79 -9.13 -7.16
N GLY A 198 4.09 -8.79 -5.90
CA GLY A 198 5.22 -7.94 -5.53
C GLY A 198 6.54 -8.69 -5.35
N LYS A 199 6.55 -10.03 -5.43
CA LYS A 199 7.79 -10.81 -5.30
C LYS A 199 8.61 -10.74 -6.58
N GLU A 200 9.90 -10.47 -6.43
CA GLU A 200 10.84 -10.32 -7.55
C GLU A 200 10.80 -11.51 -8.51
N THR A 201 10.75 -12.74 -7.98
CA THR A 201 10.65 -13.96 -8.80
C THR A 201 9.39 -14.03 -9.65
N VAL A 202 8.26 -13.54 -9.14
CA VAL A 202 6.98 -13.50 -9.88
C VAL A 202 7.04 -12.42 -10.98
N GLN A 203 7.58 -11.24 -10.67
CA GLN A 203 7.75 -10.17 -11.67
C GLN A 203 8.70 -10.59 -12.80
N ASN A 204 9.78 -11.31 -12.45
CA ASN A 204 10.76 -11.82 -13.40
C ASN A 204 10.21 -12.87 -14.37
N MET A 205 9.07 -13.51 -14.08
CA MET A 205 8.45 -14.47 -15.01
C MET A 205 8.09 -13.83 -16.35
N LEU A 206 7.68 -12.55 -16.35
CA LEU A 206 7.34 -11.83 -17.59
C LEU A 206 8.60 -11.59 -18.44
N ALA A 207 9.70 -11.14 -17.82
CA ALA A 207 10.96 -10.95 -18.49
C ALA A 207 11.52 -12.29 -19.03
N LEU A 208 11.47 -13.35 -18.22
CA LEU A 208 11.92 -14.68 -18.63
C LEU A 208 11.18 -15.16 -19.88
N ARG A 209 9.84 -15.05 -19.87
CA ARG A 209 9.00 -15.56 -20.95
C ARG A 209 9.09 -14.75 -22.24
N PHE A 210 9.13 -13.43 -22.16
CA PHE A 210 8.93 -12.56 -23.34
C PHE A 210 10.21 -11.87 -23.82
N ALA A 211 11.24 -11.72 -23.00
CA ALA A 211 12.50 -11.07 -23.39
C ALA A 211 13.57 -12.05 -23.89
N ASN A 212 13.29 -13.36 -23.90
CA ASN A 212 14.25 -14.39 -24.26
C ASN A 212 13.77 -15.21 -25.47
N GLY A 213 14.46 -15.07 -26.60
CA GLY A 213 14.13 -15.79 -27.84
C GLY A 213 14.28 -17.31 -27.76
N ILE A 214 14.88 -17.84 -26.69
CA ILE A 214 14.96 -19.29 -26.42
C ILE A 214 13.69 -19.80 -25.73
N PHE A 215 13.10 -19.01 -24.82
CA PHE A 215 11.95 -19.45 -24.03
C PHE A 215 10.62 -19.19 -24.74
N GLU A 216 10.49 -18.10 -25.49
CA GLU A 216 9.25 -17.72 -26.17
C GLU A 216 8.73 -18.81 -27.14
N PRO A 217 9.55 -19.44 -28.00
CA PRO A 217 9.08 -20.47 -28.93
C PRO A 217 8.66 -21.79 -28.27
N ILE A 218 9.22 -22.11 -27.08
CA ILE A 218 8.94 -23.36 -26.36
C ILE A 218 7.85 -23.20 -25.30
N TRP A 219 7.34 -21.98 -25.07
CA TRP A 219 6.29 -21.73 -24.07
C TRP A 219 4.88 -22.04 -24.61
N ASN A 220 4.63 -23.28 -25.02
CA ASN A 220 3.33 -23.72 -25.53
C ASN A 220 3.11 -25.25 -25.39
N ARG A 221 1.88 -25.70 -25.69
CA ARG A 221 1.43 -27.10 -25.55
C ARG A 221 2.21 -28.15 -26.36
N GLN A 222 3.04 -27.75 -27.32
CA GLN A 222 3.86 -28.69 -28.10
C GLN A 222 5.13 -29.10 -27.36
N PHE A 223 5.62 -28.25 -26.46
CA PHE A 223 6.90 -28.44 -25.77
C PHE A 223 6.75 -28.57 -24.25
N ILE A 224 5.65 -28.07 -23.67
CA ILE A 224 5.35 -28.19 -22.24
C ILE A 224 4.45 -29.40 -21.99
N ASP A 225 4.92 -30.33 -21.17
CA ASP A 225 4.15 -31.48 -20.68
C ASP A 225 3.13 -31.07 -19.60
N HIS A 226 3.58 -30.36 -18.55
CA HIS A 226 2.70 -29.82 -17.50
C HIS A 226 3.29 -28.56 -16.84
N ILE A 227 2.43 -27.83 -16.11
CA ILE A 227 2.82 -26.69 -15.27
C ILE A 227 2.45 -27.03 -13.83
N GLN A 228 3.44 -27.01 -12.94
CA GLN A 228 3.24 -27.22 -11.51
C GLN A 228 3.42 -25.89 -10.75
N ILE A 229 2.44 -25.55 -9.91
CA ILE A 229 2.51 -24.40 -9.00
C ILE A 229 2.42 -24.95 -7.58
N THR A 230 3.48 -24.75 -6.80
CA THR A 230 3.56 -25.24 -5.42
C THR A 230 3.67 -24.06 -4.46
N VAL A 231 2.74 -24.00 -3.51
CA VAL A 231 2.80 -23.10 -2.35
C VAL A 231 2.87 -23.99 -1.13
N ALA A 232 4.06 -24.09 -0.54
CA ALA A 232 4.32 -24.92 0.63
C ALA A 232 4.69 -24.03 1.81
N GLU A 233 4.08 -24.29 2.97
CA GLU A 233 4.38 -23.62 4.23
C GLU A 233 4.80 -24.68 5.24
N SER A 234 5.89 -24.43 5.98
CA SER A 234 6.33 -25.30 7.08
C SER A 234 5.62 -25.00 8.40
N LEU A 235 4.90 -23.89 8.46
CA LEU A 235 4.14 -23.43 9.63
C LEU A 235 2.72 -24.00 9.58
N GLY A 236 2.20 -24.41 10.73
CA GLY A 236 0.82 -24.88 10.85
C GLY A 236 -0.19 -23.74 10.93
N ILE A 237 -1.44 -24.06 11.30
CA ILE A 237 -2.53 -23.08 11.49
C ILE A 237 -2.22 -22.07 12.62
N GLU A 238 -1.34 -22.45 13.56
CA GLU A 238 -0.96 -21.65 14.74
C GLU A 238 -2.19 -21.01 15.43
N GLY A 239 -2.08 -19.76 15.91
CA GLY A 239 -3.17 -19.00 16.54
C GLY A 239 -4.20 -18.42 15.57
N ARG A 240 -4.22 -18.85 14.30
CA ARG A 240 -5.11 -18.32 13.25
C ARG A 240 -6.28 -19.24 12.91
N ALA A 241 -6.59 -20.21 13.77
CA ALA A 241 -7.65 -21.19 13.54
C ALA A 241 -8.98 -20.54 13.11
N GLY A 242 -9.46 -19.51 13.82
CA GLY A 242 -10.72 -18.84 13.49
C GLY A 242 -10.71 -17.97 12.21
N TYR A 243 -9.56 -17.76 11.56
CA TYR A 243 -9.47 -17.14 10.23
C TYR A 243 -9.45 -18.19 9.10
N TYR A 244 -9.05 -19.43 9.44
CA TYR A 244 -8.95 -20.54 8.50
C TYR A 244 -10.14 -21.51 8.55
N GLU A 245 -10.97 -21.47 9.60
CA GLU A 245 -12.34 -22.03 9.62
C GLU A 245 -13.32 -21.15 8.84
#